data_AF-A0A6N9Z355-F1
#
_entry.id   AF-A0A6N9Z355-F1
#
_cell.length_a   1.000
_cell.length_b   1.000
_cell.length_c   1.000
_cell.angle_alpha   90.00
_cell.angle_beta   90.00
_cell.angle_gamma   90.00
#
_symmetry.space_group_name_H-M   'P 1'
#
loop_
_entity.id
_entity.type
_entity.pdbx_description
1 polymer ?
#
loop_
_entity_poly.entity_id
_entity_poly.type
_entity_poly.pdbx_seq_one_letter_code
_entity_poly.pdbx_strand_id
1 'polypeptide(L)'
;MFNNVKYTDWKPDMINYDGRTSYGTPSYYVQRLFSRNQGTSLLGTGDDITRGPRSRWSARGDASLNIINAPFTVNRLTITDLDHDGAVLQQESGIEMTPDGTATLPLDLAGCEHFRIDLDFTAHEKLDPESSGTDVTIRFAETSPDDYVALAINSWWGRMLTLRTYQHGKESYYSAIHVNYAAETTHRALLEFDHGTVSLVMDGKPMLNETLLPYEPDDLYYSAVRDADDTVTVKLVNVKDTPADVRLAFDHAVDATYSVEHMDGFALDARNDLEHPARVASSERTEHAGDAATEPMTALDYHVPAHAVHVLKFRVD
;
A
#
# COMPACT_ATOMS: atom_id res chain seq x y z
N MET A 1 7.33 -12.06 14.36
CA MET A 1 5.95 -12.46 14.71
C MET A 1 5.77 -13.90 14.22
N PHE A 2 5.29 -14.81 15.07
CA PHE A 2 5.21 -16.26 14.83
C PHE A 2 3.75 -16.67 14.66
N ASN A 3 3.45 -17.53 13.69
CA ASN A 3 2.10 -18.05 13.44
C ASN A 3 2.06 -19.57 13.53
N ASN A 4 1.10 -20.09 14.30
CA ASN A 4 0.83 -21.53 14.30
C ASN A 4 -0.01 -21.88 13.07
N VAL A 5 0.43 -22.85 12.29
CA VAL A 5 -0.22 -23.21 11.02
C VAL A 5 -1.66 -23.74 11.19
N LYS A 6 -2.08 -24.15 12.39
CA LYS A 6 -3.43 -24.64 12.68
C LYS A 6 -4.39 -23.57 13.18
N TYR A 7 -3.90 -22.38 13.51
CA TYR A 7 -4.67 -21.29 14.13
C TYR A 7 -4.38 -19.95 13.43
N THR A 8 -4.35 -19.97 12.10
CA THR A 8 -4.06 -18.80 11.27
C THR A 8 -5.35 -18.06 10.91
N ASP A 9 -5.65 -16.99 11.63
CA ASP A 9 -6.80 -16.14 11.31
C ASP A 9 -6.44 -15.03 10.28
N TRP A 10 -5.17 -14.61 10.25
CA TRP A 10 -4.60 -13.69 9.25
C TRP A 10 -3.17 -14.13 8.90
N LYS A 11 -2.64 -13.78 7.71
CA LYS A 11 -1.28 -14.17 7.25
C LYS A 11 -0.23 -13.03 7.27
N PRO A 12 -0.09 -12.21 8.34
CA PRO A 12 0.97 -11.20 8.41
C PRO A 12 2.33 -11.78 8.88
N ASP A 13 2.35 -13.03 9.34
CA ASP A 13 3.51 -13.58 10.04
C ASP A 13 4.65 -14.04 9.14
N MET A 14 5.85 -13.64 9.54
CA MET A 14 7.10 -13.97 8.86
C MET A 14 7.52 -15.43 9.05
N ILE A 15 7.20 -16.05 10.20
CA ILE A 15 7.65 -17.40 10.54
C ILE A 15 6.44 -18.23 10.95
N ASN A 16 6.25 -19.36 10.29
CA ASN A 16 5.20 -20.33 10.56
C ASN A 16 5.78 -21.57 11.25
N TYR A 17 5.02 -22.24 12.11
CA TYR A 17 5.48 -23.43 12.83
C TYR A 17 4.34 -24.40 13.21
N ASP A 18 4.68 -25.67 13.45
CA ASP A 18 3.76 -26.75 13.87
C ASP A 18 4.10 -27.39 15.23
N GLY A 19 5.11 -26.83 15.92
CA GLY A 19 5.61 -27.31 17.22
C GLY A 19 6.82 -28.24 17.12
N ARG A 20 7.19 -28.71 15.91
CA ARG A 20 8.42 -29.48 15.65
C ARG A 20 9.34 -28.79 14.66
N THR A 21 8.73 -28.08 13.72
CA THR A 21 9.42 -27.43 12.61
C THR A 21 8.88 -26.02 12.41
N SER A 22 9.67 -25.19 11.73
CA SER A 22 9.29 -23.83 11.37
C SER A 22 9.85 -23.46 10.01
N TYR A 23 9.18 -22.57 9.29
CA TYR A 23 9.64 -22.03 8.02
C TYR A 23 9.40 -20.52 7.94
N GLY A 24 10.27 -19.81 7.20
CA GLY A 24 10.09 -18.40 6.90
C GLY A 24 9.22 -18.19 5.66
N THR A 25 8.41 -17.14 5.62
CA THR A 25 7.69 -16.73 4.39
C THR A 25 8.64 -16.05 3.41
N PRO A 26 8.28 -15.86 2.12
CA PRO A 26 9.07 -15.03 1.21
C PRO A 26 9.41 -13.65 1.80
N SER A 27 8.44 -13.02 2.48
CA SER A 27 8.64 -11.74 3.19
C SER A 27 9.69 -11.82 4.30
N TYR A 28 9.81 -12.95 5.00
CA TYR A 28 10.89 -13.16 5.98
C TYR A 28 12.26 -13.09 5.32
N TYR A 29 12.44 -13.73 4.16
CA TYR A 29 13.73 -13.74 3.47
C TYR A 29 14.09 -12.34 2.94
N VAL A 30 13.13 -11.60 2.39
CA VAL A 30 13.34 -10.19 1.99
C VAL A 30 13.72 -9.33 3.20
N GLN A 31 12.96 -9.39 4.29
CA GLN A 31 13.26 -8.61 5.50
C GLN A 31 14.62 -8.99 6.09
N ARG A 32 14.98 -10.29 6.11
CA ARG A 32 16.29 -10.77 6.55
C ARG A 32 17.41 -10.21 5.67
N LEU A 33 17.24 -10.25 4.34
CA LEU A 33 18.19 -9.72 3.37
C LEU A 33 18.40 -8.22 3.60
N PHE A 34 17.36 -7.39 3.73
CA PHE A 34 17.53 -5.97 4.04
C PHE A 34 18.14 -5.72 5.43
N SER A 35 17.76 -6.51 6.44
CA SER A 35 18.25 -6.36 7.82
C SER A 35 19.72 -6.73 7.99
N ARG A 36 20.22 -7.70 7.23
CA ARG A 36 21.64 -8.10 7.25
C ARG A 36 22.54 -7.16 6.46
N ASN A 37 21.94 -6.29 5.65
CA ASN A 37 22.64 -5.44 4.69
C ASN A 37 22.32 -3.95 4.96
N GLN A 38 22.10 -3.56 6.22
CA GLN A 38 21.72 -2.18 6.57
C GLN A 38 22.79 -1.15 6.23
N GLY A 39 24.07 -1.52 6.32
CA GLY A 39 25.18 -0.59 6.20
C GLY A 39 25.40 0.26 7.45
N THR A 40 26.55 0.92 7.53
CA THR A 40 26.86 1.89 8.59
C THR A 40 26.55 3.33 8.15
N SER A 41 26.75 3.63 6.87
CA SER A 41 26.51 4.96 6.28
C SER A 41 25.73 4.85 4.97
N LEU A 42 24.70 5.68 4.80
CA LEU A 42 23.99 5.82 3.53
C LEU A 42 24.86 6.60 2.53
N LEU A 43 25.01 6.07 1.32
CA LEU A 43 25.73 6.74 0.25
C LEU A 43 24.79 7.62 -0.58
N GLY A 44 25.30 8.74 -1.09
CA GLY A 44 24.61 9.53 -2.10
C GLY A 44 24.46 8.71 -3.38
N THR A 45 23.26 8.69 -3.95
CA THR A 45 22.99 7.95 -5.19
C THR A 45 22.14 8.83 -6.12
N GLY A 46 22.25 8.56 -7.42
CA GLY A 46 21.48 9.23 -8.46
C GLY A 46 21.38 8.35 -9.70
N ASP A 47 20.42 8.67 -10.56
CA ASP A 47 20.13 7.93 -11.78
C ASP A 47 19.66 8.88 -12.88
N ASP A 48 19.62 8.36 -14.11
CA ASP A 48 19.03 8.97 -15.30
C ASP A 48 17.65 8.38 -15.65
N ILE A 49 17.02 7.65 -14.72
CA ILE A 49 15.68 7.09 -14.89
C ILE A 49 14.69 8.25 -14.92
N THR A 50 14.10 8.44 -16.10
CA THR A 50 13.10 9.47 -16.32
C THR A 50 11.81 9.09 -15.60
N ARG A 51 11.52 9.77 -14.49
CA ARG A 51 10.26 9.61 -13.78
C ARG A 51 9.26 10.61 -14.32
N GLY A 52 8.16 10.11 -14.90
CA GLY A 52 7.03 10.94 -15.30
C GLY A 52 6.31 11.55 -14.07
N PRO A 53 5.46 12.58 -14.27
CA PRO A 53 4.57 13.00 -13.21
C PRO A 53 3.71 11.82 -12.77
N ARG A 54 3.63 11.55 -11.46
CA ARG A 54 2.75 10.51 -10.95
C ARG A 54 1.30 10.89 -11.23
N SER A 55 0.51 9.94 -11.69
CA SER A 55 -0.92 10.16 -11.85
C SER A 55 -1.55 10.43 -10.47
N ARG A 56 -2.67 11.14 -10.49
CA ARG A 56 -3.56 11.22 -9.34
C ARG A 56 -4.75 10.30 -9.56
N TRP A 57 -5.35 9.84 -8.47
CA TRP A 57 -6.63 9.17 -8.58
C TRP A 57 -7.66 10.10 -9.23
N SER A 58 -8.43 9.53 -10.14
CA SER A 58 -9.56 10.19 -10.80
C SER A 58 -10.82 9.80 -10.05
N ALA A 59 -11.78 10.71 -9.92
CA ALA A 59 -13.10 10.43 -9.36
C ALA A 59 -14.00 9.61 -10.29
N ARG A 60 -13.58 9.36 -11.54
CA ARG A 60 -14.37 8.61 -12.53
C ARG A 60 -14.76 7.22 -12.02
N GLY A 61 -16.02 6.88 -12.23
CA GLY A 61 -16.61 5.62 -11.83
C GLY A 61 -17.90 5.85 -11.06
N ASP A 62 -18.45 4.76 -10.52
CA ASP A 62 -19.63 4.83 -9.68
C ASP A 62 -19.26 5.33 -8.28
N ALA A 63 -20.29 5.78 -7.55
CA ALA A 63 -20.18 6.14 -6.15
C ALA A 63 -21.40 5.65 -5.37
N SER A 64 -21.18 5.31 -4.10
CA SER A 64 -22.23 4.76 -3.24
C SER A 64 -21.93 4.97 -1.75
N LEU A 65 -22.99 5.13 -0.96
CA LEU A 65 -22.95 4.96 0.49
C LEU A 65 -23.40 3.54 0.82
N ASN A 66 -22.52 2.77 1.44
CA ASN A 66 -22.74 1.37 1.80
C ASN A 66 -22.80 1.23 3.32
N ILE A 67 -23.77 0.48 3.81
CA ILE A 67 -23.98 0.22 5.23
C ILE A 67 -24.10 -1.28 5.44
N ILE A 68 -23.31 -1.81 6.37
CA ILE A 68 -23.31 -3.23 6.73
C ILE A 68 -23.65 -3.34 8.21
N ASN A 69 -24.69 -4.11 8.55
CA ASN A 69 -25.16 -4.43 9.90
C ASN A 69 -25.23 -3.26 10.90
N ALA A 70 -25.38 -2.02 10.43
CA ALA A 70 -25.32 -0.82 11.25
C ALA A 70 -26.63 -0.03 11.14
N PRO A 71 -27.42 0.10 12.21
CA PRO A 71 -28.57 0.98 12.20
C PRO A 71 -28.09 2.44 12.13
N PHE A 72 -28.43 3.10 11.03
CA PHE A 72 -27.87 4.38 10.65
C PHE A 72 -28.92 5.22 9.93
N THR A 73 -29.05 6.48 10.32
CA THR A 73 -29.94 7.42 9.64
C THR A 73 -29.11 8.47 8.91
N VAL A 74 -29.35 8.61 7.61
CA VAL A 74 -28.92 9.76 6.82
C VAL A 74 -29.96 10.85 7.02
N ASN A 75 -29.66 11.78 7.94
CA ASN A 75 -30.54 12.91 8.23
C ASN A 75 -30.60 13.85 7.02
N ARG A 76 -29.43 14.10 6.42
CA ARG A 76 -29.27 14.93 5.22
C ARG A 76 -28.05 14.46 4.44
N LEU A 77 -28.18 14.40 3.13
CA LEU A 77 -27.10 14.21 2.18
C LEU A 77 -27.22 15.30 1.12
N THR A 78 -26.12 15.95 0.80
CA THR A 78 -26.05 16.88 -0.33
C THR A 78 -24.73 16.67 -1.05
N ILE A 79 -24.79 16.44 -2.35
CA ILE A 79 -23.63 16.36 -3.23
C ILE A 79 -23.60 17.63 -4.06
N THR A 80 -22.46 18.31 -4.07
CA THR A 80 -22.26 19.55 -4.81
C THR A 80 -21.09 19.41 -5.76
N ASP A 81 -21.32 19.74 -7.02
CA ASP A 81 -20.29 19.91 -8.05
C ASP A 81 -19.52 21.19 -7.78
N LEU A 82 -18.22 21.09 -7.54
CA LEU A 82 -17.34 22.24 -7.33
C LEU A 82 -16.53 22.60 -8.57
N ASP A 83 -16.56 21.78 -9.62
CA ASP A 83 -15.97 22.07 -10.93
C ASP A 83 -16.84 23.06 -11.75
N HIS A 84 -18.18 22.91 -11.68
CA HIS A 84 -19.12 23.66 -12.53
C HIS A 84 -20.15 24.45 -11.70
N ASP A 85 -19.70 25.59 -11.16
CA ASP A 85 -20.54 26.63 -10.53
C ASP A 85 -21.22 26.27 -9.18
N GLY A 86 -20.92 25.15 -8.54
CA GLY A 86 -21.51 24.81 -7.25
C GLY A 86 -22.89 24.14 -7.34
N ALA A 87 -23.22 23.51 -8.48
CA ALA A 87 -24.53 22.88 -8.68
C ALA A 87 -24.77 21.72 -7.70
N VAL A 88 -25.99 21.59 -7.17
CA VAL A 88 -26.38 20.44 -6.36
C VAL A 88 -26.69 19.27 -7.29
N LEU A 89 -25.92 18.20 -7.19
CA LEU A 89 -26.04 16.99 -8.01
C LEU A 89 -27.07 16.03 -7.44
N GLN A 90 -27.06 15.85 -6.11
CA GLN A 90 -27.97 14.98 -5.40
C GLN A 90 -28.30 15.55 -4.03
N GLN A 91 -29.53 15.35 -3.59
CA GLN A 91 -29.98 15.73 -2.27
C GLN A 91 -30.96 14.69 -1.73
N GLU A 92 -30.68 14.18 -0.54
CA GLU A 92 -31.52 13.22 0.17
C GLU A 92 -31.71 13.65 1.63
N SER A 93 -32.77 13.19 2.28
CA SER A 93 -33.01 13.46 3.70
C SER A 93 -33.91 12.41 4.34
N GLY A 94 -33.67 12.12 5.62
CA GLY A 94 -34.50 11.20 6.39
C GLY A 94 -34.47 9.76 5.88
N ILE A 95 -33.36 9.31 5.31
CA ILE A 95 -33.19 7.91 4.91
C ILE A 95 -32.76 7.13 6.15
N GLU A 96 -33.66 6.29 6.64
CA GLU A 96 -33.37 5.34 7.71
C GLU A 96 -32.87 4.03 7.09
N MET A 97 -31.73 3.54 7.57
CA MET A 97 -31.12 2.30 7.12
C MET A 97 -30.94 1.41 8.35
N THR A 98 -31.75 0.36 8.44
CA THR A 98 -31.73 -0.65 9.51
C THR A 98 -31.36 -2.04 8.95
N PRO A 99 -30.20 -2.20 8.28
CA PRO A 99 -29.91 -3.44 7.58
C PRO A 99 -29.53 -4.56 8.56
N ASP A 100 -30.33 -5.62 8.60
CA ASP A 100 -29.85 -6.98 8.90
C ASP A 100 -29.15 -7.50 7.63
N GLY A 101 -27.91 -7.06 7.38
CA GLY A 101 -27.15 -7.35 6.16
C GLY A 101 -26.49 -6.11 5.55
N THR A 102 -26.66 -5.90 4.24
CA THR A 102 -26.05 -4.78 3.50
C THR A 102 -27.14 -3.92 2.86
N ALA A 103 -26.99 -2.61 2.93
CA ALA A 103 -27.78 -1.65 2.18
C ALA A 103 -26.86 -0.66 1.44
N THR A 104 -27.27 -0.25 0.24
CA THR A 104 -26.49 0.64 -0.63
C THR A 104 -27.38 1.76 -1.14
N LEU A 105 -26.91 3.00 -0.99
CA LEU A 105 -27.49 4.19 -1.60
C LEU A 105 -26.53 4.68 -2.71
N PRO A 106 -26.92 4.63 -4.00
CA PRO A 106 -26.13 5.20 -5.08
C PRO A 106 -25.94 6.71 -4.91
N LEU A 107 -24.75 7.20 -5.25
CA LEU A 107 -24.38 8.61 -5.19
C LEU A 107 -24.08 9.14 -6.61
N ASP A 108 -24.72 10.23 -7.01
CA ASP A 108 -24.49 10.87 -8.31
C ASP A 108 -23.40 11.96 -8.19
N LEU A 109 -22.23 11.67 -8.77
CA LEU A 109 -21.11 12.60 -8.85
C LEU A 109 -21.01 13.29 -10.21
N ALA A 110 -21.90 12.97 -11.17
CA ALA A 110 -21.90 13.51 -12.54
C ALA A 110 -20.55 13.46 -13.29
N GLY A 111 -19.61 12.61 -12.84
CA GLY A 111 -18.25 12.53 -13.38
C GLY A 111 -17.33 13.70 -13.01
N CYS A 112 -17.67 14.50 -12.00
CA CYS A 112 -16.85 15.61 -11.52
C CYS A 112 -15.55 15.12 -10.88
N GLU A 113 -14.48 15.90 -11.04
CA GLU A 113 -13.18 15.70 -10.39
C GLU A 113 -12.99 16.63 -9.18
N HIS A 114 -13.90 17.59 -8.97
CA HIS A 114 -14.03 18.38 -7.74
C HIS A 114 -15.47 18.34 -7.25
N PHE A 115 -15.73 17.67 -6.13
CA PHE A 115 -17.06 17.59 -5.54
C PHE A 115 -17.01 17.57 -4.01
N ARG A 116 -18.14 17.92 -3.39
CA ARG A 116 -18.33 17.83 -1.95
C ARG A 116 -19.55 17.00 -1.61
N ILE A 117 -19.40 16.12 -0.62
CA ILE A 117 -20.49 15.37 0.03
C ILE A 117 -20.64 15.92 1.45
N ASP A 118 -21.77 16.58 1.70
CA ASP A 118 -22.19 17.05 3.03
C ASP A 118 -23.23 16.07 3.59
N LEU A 119 -22.82 15.30 4.58
CA LEU A 119 -23.57 14.21 5.17
C LEU A 119 -23.81 14.48 6.66
N ASP A 120 -25.06 14.73 7.02
CA ASP A 120 -25.51 14.68 8.41
C ASP A 120 -26.06 13.28 8.70
N PHE A 121 -25.55 12.62 9.73
CA PHE A 121 -25.94 11.26 10.04
C PHE A 121 -26.06 11.00 11.53
N THR A 122 -26.86 10.00 11.89
CA THR A 122 -27.00 9.50 13.26
C THR A 122 -26.73 8.01 13.26
N ALA A 123 -25.74 7.57 14.04
CA ALA A 123 -25.55 6.15 14.34
C ALA A 123 -26.39 5.78 15.57
N HIS A 124 -27.21 4.73 15.47
CA HIS A 124 -28.18 4.38 16.52
C HIS A 124 -27.64 3.41 17.58
N GLU A 125 -26.50 2.78 17.30
CA GLU A 125 -25.84 1.91 18.27
C GLU A 125 -24.39 2.33 18.49
N LYS A 126 -23.95 2.22 19.75
CA LYS A 126 -22.55 2.36 20.11
C LYS A 126 -21.87 1.07 19.68
N LEU A 127 -21.10 1.11 18.61
CA LEU A 127 -20.50 -0.11 18.06
C LEU A 127 -19.60 -0.81 19.08
N ASP A 128 -19.85 -2.11 19.23
CA ASP A 128 -19.10 -3.01 20.11
C ASP A 128 -17.80 -3.41 19.39
N PRO A 129 -16.61 -3.23 20.01
CA PRO A 129 -15.36 -3.71 19.42
C PRO A 129 -15.36 -5.22 19.15
N GLU A 130 -16.21 -5.99 19.82
CA GLU A 130 -16.38 -7.43 19.59
C GLU A 130 -17.36 -7.75 18.46
N SER A 131 -18.17 -6.78 17.99
CA SER A 131 -19.03 -6.96 16.81
C SER A 131 -18.29 -6.58 15.53
N SER A 132 -17.69 -7.58 14.87
CA SER A 132 -17.18 -7.40 13.51
C SER A 132 -18.32 -7.18 12.52
N GLY A 133 -18.13 -6.29 11.54
CA GLY A 133 -19.01 -6.18 10.36
C GLY A 133 -20.07 -5.08 10.41
N THR A 134 -19.82 -4.01 11.16
CA THR A 134 -20.65 -2.79 11.21
C THR A 134 -19.91 -1.62 10.55
N ASP A 135 -20.08 -1.45 9.24
CA ASP A 135 -19.31 -0.45 8.48
C ASP A 135 -20.24 0.51 7.75
N VAL A 136 -19.96 1.81 7.83
CA VAL A 136 -20.57 2.84 6.97
C VAL A 136 -19.48 3.36 6.05
N THR A 137 -19.58 3.06 4.76
CA THR A 137 -18.52 3.34 3.79
C THR A 137 -19.06 4.15 2.62
N ILE A 138 -18.45 5.31 2.37
CA ILE A 138 -18.60 6.02 1.11
C ILE A 138 -17.57 5.46 0.15
N ARG A 139 -18.03 4.81 -0.93
CA ARG A 139 -17.23 4.38 -2.06
C ARG A 139 -17.39 5.38 -3.20
N PHE A 140 -16.31 5.68 -3.89
CA PHE A 140 -16.31 6.50 -5.11
C PHE A 140 -15.09 6.16 -5.97
N ALA A 141 -15.05 6.71 -7.19
CA ALA A 141 -14.08 6.30 -8.21
C ALA A 141 -14.14 4.78 -8.49
N GLU A 142 -15.32 4.19 -8.38
CA GLU A 142 -15.50 2.76 -8.54
C GLU A 142 -15.57 2.41 -10.02
N THR A 143 -14.48 1.88 -10.55
CA THR A 143 -14.40 1.43 -11.95
C THR A 143 -14.60 -0.08 -12.10
N SER A 144 -14.40 -0.81 -11.00
CA SER A 144 -14.72 -2.23 -10.84
C SER A 144 -14.96 -2.52 -9.35
N PRO A 145 -15.54 -3.69 -9.00
CA PRO A 145 -15.66 -4.09 -7.59
C PRO A 145 -14.33 -4.14 -6.82
N ASP A 146 -13.21 -4.24 -7.53
CA ASP A 146 -11.84 -4.37 -7.03
C ASP A 146 -11.03 -3.06 -7.13
N ASP A 147 -11.60 -2.01 -7.73
CA ASP A 147 -10.96 -0.73 -8.03
C ASP A 147 -11.82 0.46 -7.59
N TYR A 148 -11.54 1.01 -6.40
CA TYR A 148 -12.33 2.11 -5.80
C TYR A 148 -11.58 2.83 -4.66
N VAL A 149 -12.04 4.03 -4.33
CA VAL A 149 -11.70 4.72 -3.07
C VAL A 149 -12.77 4.40 -2.03
N ALA A 150 -12.36 4.20 -0.78
CA ALA A 150 -13.24 4.00 0.34
C ALA A 150 -12.90 4.94 1.50
N LEU A 151 -13.87 5.76 1.89
CA LEU A 151 -13.89 6.42 3.18
C LEU A 151 -14.86 5.67 4.09
N ALA A 152 -14.34 4.95 5.08
CA ALA A 152 -15.16 4.26 6.06
C ALA A 152 -15.23 5.05 7.36
N ILE A 153 -16.45 5.32 7.80
CA ILE A 153 -16.80 5.86 9.10
C ILE A 153 -17.18 4.68 9.98
N ASN A 154 -16.66 4.64 11.20
CA ASN A 154 -17.02 3.60 12.17
C ASN A 154 -16.54 2.19 11.77
N SER A 155 -15.47 2.11 10.98
CA SER A 155 -14.78 0.89 10.59
C SER A 155 -14.11 0.21 11.80
N TRP A 156 -13.51 -0.97 11.61
CA TRP A 156 -12.67 -1.75 12.55
C TRP A 156 -12.84 -1.45 14.05
N TRP A 157 -13.50 -2.38 14.75
CA TRP A 157 -13.83 -2.27 16.18
C TRP A 157 -14.72 -1.07 16.53
N GLY A 158 -15.42 -0.52 15.53
CA GLY A 158 -16.36 0.59 15.67
C GLY A 158 -15.72 1.89 16.11
N ARG A 159 -14.46 2.11 15.71
CA ARG A 159 -13.62 3.20 16.24
C ARG A 159 -12.69 3.82 15.23
N MET A 160 -12.72 3.37 13.98
CA MET A 160 -11.78 3.83 12.98
C MET A 160 -12.49 4.61 11.89
N LEU A 161 -11.93 5.76 11.58
CA LEU A 161 -12.14 6.48 10.33
C LEU A 161 -10.97 6.12 9.42
N THR A 162 -11.24 5.54 8.27
CA THR A 162 -10.20 5.11 7.34
C THR A 162 -10.40 5.70 5.96
N LEU A 163 -9.30 6.10 5.33
CA LEU A 163 -9.24 6.44 3.92
C LEU A 163 -8.32 5.45 3.22
N ARG A 164 -8.86 4.79 2.21
CA ARG A 164 -8.22 3.67 1.52
C ARG A 164 -8.48 3.72 0.04
N THR A 165 -7.56 3.14 -0.72
CA THR A 165 -7.76 2.84 -2.13
C THR A 165 -7.62 1.35 -2.35
N TYR A 166 -8.41 0.81 -3.27
CA TYR A 166 -8.33 -0.54 -3.76
C TYR A 166 -7.96 -0.49 -5.23
N GLN A 167 -6.91 -1.21 -5.63
CA GLN A 167 -6.49 -1.31 -7.02
C GLN A 167 -6.17 -2.77 -7.33
N HIS A 168 -6.91 -3.36 -8.27
CA HIS A 168 -6.87 -4.79 -8.58
C HIS A 168 -7.01 -5.67 -7.33
N GLY A 169 -7.90 -5.28 -6.41
CA GLY A 169 -8.16 -5.98 -5.16
C GLY A 169 -7.03 -5.84 -4.12
N LYS A 170 -6.06 -4.96 -4.35
CA LYS A 170 -5.01 -4.60 -3.39
C LYS A 170 -5.35 -3.31 -2.68
N GLU A 171 -5.43 -3.37 -1.37
CA GLU A 171 -5.71 -2.24 -0.49
C GLU A 171 -4.44 -1.41 -0.22
N SER A 172 -4.58 -0.09 -0.16
CA SER A 172 -3.58 0.84 0.36
C SER A 172 -4.22 1.80 1.35
N TYR A 173 -3.56 2.02 2.49
CA TYR A 173 -4.02 2.92 3.54
C TYR A 173 -3.36 4.29 3.40
N TYR A 174 -4.19 5.33 3.47
CA TYR A 174 -3.75 6.72 3.54
C TYR A 174 -3.96 7.29 4.94
N SER A 175 -5.08 6.95 5.57
CA SER A 175 -5.39 7.42 6.91
C SER A 175 -6.13 6.36 7.72
N ALA A 176 -5.83 6.33 9.03
CA ALA A 176 -6.47 5.48 10.01
C ALA A 176 -6.53 6.24 11.34
N ILE A 177 -7.68 6.85 11.63
CA ILE A 177 -7.87 7.77 12.74
C ILE A 177 -8.84 7.16 13.75
N HIS A 178 -8.44 7.14 15.02
CA HIS A 178 -9.35 6.79 16.11
C HIS A 178 -10.41 7.88 16.29
N VAL A 179 -11.65 7.45 16.21
CA VAL A 179 -12.84 8.27 16.36
C VAL A 179 -13.76 7.61 17.38
N ASN A 180 -14.51 8.43 18.12
CA ASN A 180 -15.48 7.96 19.09
C ASN A 180 -16.73 8.81 18.94
N TYR A 181 -17.76 8.23 18.37
CA TYR A 181 -19.04 8.88 18.12
C TYR A 181 -20.01 8.56 19.25
N ALA A 182 -20.81 9.54 19.63
CA ALA A 182 -21.89 9.30 20.56
C ALA A 182 -23.06 8.69 19.78
N ALA A 183 -23.56 7.53 20.22
CA ALA A 183 -24.80 6.98 19.68
C ALA A 183 -25.94 7.97 19.89
N GLU A 184 -26.93 7.93 18.99
CA GLU A 184 -28.10 8.83 19.00
C GLU A 184 -27.73 10.33 18.93
N THR A 185 -26.53 10.64 18.45
CA THR A 185 -26.08 12.01 18.19
C THR A 185 -25.91 12.20 16.70
N THR A 186 -26.46 13.31 16.19
CA THR A 186 -26.25 13.71 14.81
C THR A 186 -24.86 14.31 14.65
N HIS A 187 -24.09 13.72 13.74
CA HIS A 187 -22.76 14.17 13.33
C HIS A 187 -22.81 14.75 11.92
N ARG A 188 -21.96 15.74 11.64
CA ARG A 188 -21.81 16.32 10.32
C ARG A 188 -20.45 15.97 9.73
N ALA A 189 -20.45 15.29 8.59
CA ALA A 189 -19.28 14.98 7.79
C ALA A 189 -19.30 15.76 6.48
N LEU A 190 -18.23 16.51 6.22
CA LEU A 190 -17.98 17.23 4.98
C LEU A 190 -16.77 16.60 4.30
N LEU A 191 -17.05 15.71 3.35
CA LEU A 191 -16.05 15.09 2.49
C LEU A 191 -15.90 15.93 1.23
N GLU A 192 -14.67 16.27 0.86
CA GLU A 192 -14.37 16.93 -0.41
C GLU A 192 -13.29 16.15 -1.15
N PHE A 193 -13.55 15.86 -2.42
CA PHE A 193 -12.57 15.33 -3.35
C PHE A 193 -12.24 16.45 -4.34
N ASP A 194 -10.95 16.79 -4.48
CA ASP A 194 -10.44 17.81 -5.39
C ASP A 194 -9.24 17.22 -6.16
N HIS A 195 -9.48 16.79 -7.40
CA HIS A 195 -8.46 16.34 -8.35
C HIS A 195 -7.44 15.38 -7.71
N GLY A 196 -7.95 14.32 -7.08
CA GLY A 196 -7.18 13.29 -6.40
C GLY A 196 -6.80 13.60 -4.96
N THR A 197 -7.19 14.75 -4.40
CA THR A 197 -7.00 15.08 -2.99
C THR A 197 -8.31 14.87 -2.24
N VAL A 198 -8.28 14.10 -1.16
CA VAL A 198 -9.44 13.87 -0.29
C VAL A 198 -9.24 14.61 1.00
N SER A 199 -10.20 15.45 1.36
CA SER A 199 -10.26 16.07 2.69
C SER A 199 -11.56 15.73 3.40
N LEU A 200 -11.51 15.68 4.72
CA LEU A 200 -12.68 15.41 5.54
C LEU A 200 -12.67 16.30 6.77
N VAL A 201 -13.79 16.99 6.99
CA VAL A 201 -14.08 17.71 8.22
C VAL A 201 -15.27 17.03 8.90
N MET A 202 -15.16 16.77 10.20
CA MET A 202 -16.20 16.12 10.99
C MET A 202 -16.49 16.96 12.22
N ASP A 203 -17.76 17.34 12.40
CA ASP A 203 -18.24 18.25 13.45
C ASP A 203 -17.40 19.54 13.57
N GLY A 204 -16.98 20.08 12.42
CA GLY A 204 -16.15 21.27 12.32
C GLY A 204 -14.65 21.05 12.60
N LYS A 205 -14.23 19.83 12.94
CA LYS A 205 -12.82 19.48 13.16
C LYS A 205 -12.23 18.81 11.91
N PRO A 206 -11.07 19.27 11.39
CA PRO A 206 -10.37 18.58 10.31
C PRO A 206 -9.92 17.18 10.74
N MET A 207 -10.25 16.17 9.94
CA MET A 207 -9.89 14.77 10.17
C MET A 207 -8.67 14.38 9.33
N LEU A 208 -8.73 14.56 8.01
CA LEU A 208 -7.67 14.19 7.08
C LEU A 208 -7.61 15.13 5.86
N ASN A 209 -6.47 15.12 5.19
CA ASN A 209 -6.22 15.76 3.90
C ASN A 209 -5.09 15.01 3.19
N GLU A 210 -5.45 14.13 2.26
CA GLU A 210 -4.54 13.16 1.64
C GLU A 210 -4.61 13.25 0.12
N THR A 211 -3.45 13.24 -0.54
CA THR A 211 -3.38 13.10 -2.02
C THR A 211 -3.25 11.63 -2.38
N LEU A 212 -4.23 11.13 -3.12
CA LEU A 212 -4.33 9.74 -3.57
C LEU A 212 -3.49 9.53 -4.83
N LEU A 213 -2.57 8.58 -4.76
CA LEU A 213 -1.67 8.19 -5.84
C LEU A 213 -1.98 6.75 -6.28
N PRO A 214 -2.31 6.50 -7.56
CA PRO A 214 -2.42 5.14 -8.07
C PRO A 214 -1.11 4.38 -7.88
N TYR A 215 -1.21 3.06 -7.76
CA TYR A 215 -0.05 2.18 -7.75
C TYR A 215 0.61 2.18 -9.13
N GLU A 216 1.61 3.03 -9.26
CA GLU A 216 2.50 3.16 -10.42
C GLU A 216 3.92 2.91 -9.92
N PRO A 217 4.41 1.66 -9.98
CA PRO A 217 5.75 1.34 -9.53
C PRO A 217 6.79 2.01 -10.44
N ASP A 218 7.85 2.52 -9.83
CA ASP A 218 9.04 2.99 -10.53
C ASP A 218 9.73 1.82 -11.25
N ASP A 219 10.54 2.12 -12.25
CA ASP A 219 11.21 1.09 -13.06
C ASP A 219 12.27 0.32 -12.26
N LEU A 220 12.87 0.98 -11.26
CA LEU A 220 13.84 0.38 -10.36
C LEU A 220 13.86 1.11 -9.03
N TYR A 221 13.87 0.36 -7.93
CA TYR A 221 14.17 0.90 -6.61
C TYR A 221 15.58 0.49 -6.21
N TYR A 222 16.35 1.43 -5.69
CA TYR A 222 17.73 1.14 -5.30
C TYR A 222 18.20 1.99 -4.13
N SER A 223 19.27 1.52 -3.49
CA SER A 223 20.02 2.27 -2.47
C SER A 223 21.43 1.72 -2.38
N ALA A 224 22.37 2.55 -1.93
CA ALA A 224 23.73 2.12 -1.64
C ALA A 224 24.15 2.54 -0.24
N VAL A 225 24.88 1.66 0.44
CA VAL A 225 25.39 1.89 1.79
C VAL A 225 26.84 1.43 1.88
N ARG A 226 27.59 1.99 2.82
CA ARG A 226 28.96 1.58 3.15
C ARG A 226 29.02 1.02 4.56
N ASP A 227 29.68 -0.11 4.72
CA ASP A 227 30.00 -0.72 6.01
C ASP A 227 31.35 -0.25 6.56
N ALA A 228 31.59 -0.51 7.84
CA ALA A 228 32.82 -0.10 8.53
C ALA A 228 34.08 -0.82 8.03
N ASP A 229 33.94 -1.94 7.31
CA ASP A 229 35.02 -2.68 6.68
C ASP A 229 35.25 -2.29 5.21
N ASP A 230 34.72 -1.13 4.82
CA ASP A 230 34.78 -0.55 3.47
C ASP A 230 34.09 -1.38 2.39
N THR A 231 33.16 -2.28 2.78
CA THR A 231 32.22 -2.89 1.84
C THR A 231 31.17 -1.88 1.40
N VAL A 232 31.00 -1.72 0.09
CA VAL A 232 29.88 -1.01 -0.53
C VAL A 232 28.81 -2.03 -0.89
N THR A 233 27.61 -1.83 -0.35
CA THR A 233 26.45 -2.67 -0.63
C THR A 233 25.45 -1.89 -1.47
N VAL A 234 25.13 -2.41 -2.66
CA VAL A 234 24.11 -1.87 -3.57
C VAL A 234 22.89 -2.79 -3.55
N LYS A 235 21.72 -2.24 -3.25
CA LYS A 235 20.44 -2.97 -3.24
C LYS A 235 19.64 -2.55 -4.44
N LEU A 236 19.15 -3.51 -5.21
CA LEU A 236 18.36 -3.31 -6.42
C LEU A 236 17.07 -4.11 -6.29
N VAL A 237 15.93 -3.47 -6.55
CA VAL A 237 14.62 -4.11 -6.56
C VAL A 237 13.91 -3.76 -7.86
N ASN A 238 13.64 -4.79 -8.65
CA ASN A 238 12.81 -4.71 -9.84
C ASN A 238 11.45 -5.33 -9.53
N VAL A 239 10.40 -4.52 -9.49
CA VAL A 239 9.03 -5.00 -9.24
C VAL A 239 8.25 -5.29 -10.53
N LYS A 240 8.79 -4.90 -11.69
CA LYS A 240 8.17 -5.10 -13.01
C LYS A 240 8.29 -6.57 -13.43
N ASP A 241 7.41 -6.94 -14.35
CA ASP A 241 7.39 -8.24 -15.04
C ASP A 241 8.41 -8.35 -16.18
N THR A 242 9.17 -7.28 -16.41
CA THR A 242 10.25 -7.21 -17.40
C THR A 242 11.59 -7.00 -16.69
N PRO A 243 12.68 -7.59 -17.20
CA PRO A 243 14.01 -7.35 -16.64
C PRO A 243 14.49 -5.92 -16.91
N ALA A 244 15.45 -5.46 -16.11
CA ALA A 244 16.10 -4.17 -16.23
C ALA A 244 17.62 -4.33 -16.38
N ASP A 245 18.19 -3.77 -17.44
CA ASP A 245 19.63 -3.65 -17.62
C ASP A 245 20.08 -2.30 -17.07
N VAL A 246 20.99 -2.31 -16.09
CA VAL A 246 21.44 -1.12 -15.37
C VAL A 246 22.94 -0.98 -15.44
N ARG A 247 23.43 0.26 -15.50
CA ARG A 247 24.86 0.55 -15.36
C ARG A 247 25.11 1.18 -14.00
N LEU A 248 25.80 0.45 -13.12
CA LEU A 248 26.27 0.98 -11.85
C LEU A 248 27.55 1.76 -12.11
N ALA A 249 27.63 3.00 -11.62
CA ALA A 249 28.82 3.83 -11.66
C ALA A 249 29.25 4.17 -10.24
N PHE A 250 30.54 4.07 -9.96
CA PHE A 250 31.13 4.27 -8.64
C PHE A 250 32.13 5.43 -8.69
N ASP A 251 32.05 6.32 -7.70
CA ASP A 251 33.00 7.44 -7.54
C ASP A 251 34.42 6.96 -7.13
N HIS A 252 34.52 5.71 -6.66
CA HIS A 252 35.75 5.05 -6.26
C HIS A 252 35.87 3.69 -6.94
N ALA A 253 37.10 3.21 -7.08
CA ALA A 253 37.34 1.87 -7.58
C ALA A 253 36.84 0.84 -6.55
N VAL A 254 36.20 -0.21 -7.05
CA VAL A 254 35.72 -1.35 -6.26
C VAL A 254 36.21 -2.65 -6.89
N ASP A 255 36.31 -3.70 -6.07
CA ASP A 255 36.71 -5.02 -6.51
C ASP A 255 35.87 -5.52 -7.68
N ALA A 256 36.53 -6.13 -8.67
CA ALA A 256 35.83 -6.74 -9.79
C ALA A 256 35.18 -8.09 -9.48
N THR A 257 35.50 -8.65 -8.33
CA THR A 257 34.83 -9.81 -7.77
C THR A 257 33.90 -9.36 -6.66
N TYR A 258 32.61 -9.66 -6.77
CA TYR A 258 31.59 -9.22 -5.82
C TYR A 258 30.64 -10.37 -5.49
N SER A 259 29.97 -10.27 -4.34
CA SER A 259 28.91 -11.22 -3.98
C SER A 259 27.53 -10.66 -4.26
N VAL A 260 26.60 -11.55 -4.62
CA VAL A 260 25.21 -11.23 -4.92
C VAL A 260 24.31 -12.11 -4.08
N GLU A 261 23.68 -11.53 -3.06
CA GLU A 261 22.53 -12.15 -2.40
C GLU A 261 21.27 -11.79 -3.19
N HIS A 262 20.53 -12.79 -3.68
CA HIS A 262 19.45 -12.59 -4.64
C HIS A 262 18.20 -13.40 -4.28
N MET A 263 17.06 -12.86 -4.69
CA MET A 263 15.76 -13.52 -4.65
C MET A 263 15.01 -13.17 -5.95
N ASP A 264 14.99 -14.11 -6.89
CA ASP A 264 14.42 -13.97 -8.24
C ASP A 264 14.07 -15.36 -8.81
N GLY A 265 13.36 -15.42 -9.95
CA GLY A 265 13.05 -16.67 -10.64
C GLY A 265 11.93 -17.52 -10.01
N PHE A 266 11.22 -17.00 -9.02
CA PHE A 266 10.09 -17.67 -8.37
C PHE A 266 8.76 -17.27 -9.01
N ALA A 267 7.76 -18.17 -9.01
CA ALA A 267 6.39 -17.81 -9.37
C ALA A 267 5.81 -16.83 -8.34
N LEU A 268 5.01 -15.85 -8.80
CA LEU A 268 4.47 -14.77 -7.93
C LEU A 268 3.56 -15.27 -6.80
N ASP A 269 2.95 -16.45 -6.98
CA ASP A 269 2.10 -17.10 -5.99
C ASP A 269 2.83 -18.18 -5.17
N ALA A 270 4.12 -18.40 -5.42
CA ALA A 270 4.92 -19.40 -4.72
C ALA A 270 5.04 -19.09 -3.23
N ARG A 271 4.93 -20.15 -2.42
CA ARG A 271 4.99 -20.07 -0.95
C ARG A 271 5.85 -21.19 -0.39
N ASN A 272 6.45 -20.92 0.77
CA ASN A 272 7.05 -21.94 1.62
C ASN A 272 5.96 -22.65 2.42
N ASP A 273 6.20 -23.92 2.72
CA ASP A 273 5.32 -24.76 3.54
C ASP A 273 6.19 -25.67 4.43
N LEU A 274 5.55 -26.50 5.26
CA LEU A 274 6.30 -27.39 6.18
C LEU A 274 7.08 -28.47 5.41
N GLU A 275 6.57 -28.93 4.26
CA GLU A 275 7.26 -29.89 3.41
C GLU A 275 8.45 -29.26 2.66
N HIS A 276 8.34 -27.99 2.26
CA HIS A 276 9.31 -27.23 1.47
C HIS A 276 9.58 -25.88 2.14
N PRO A 277 10.32 -25.85 3.26
CA PRO A 277 10.47 -24.67 4.11
C PRO A 277 11.28 -23.53 3.47
N ALA A 278 11.97 -23.80 2.37
CA ALA A 278 12.82 -22.86 1.65
C ALA A 278 12.60 -22.90 0.12
N ARG A 279 11.36 -23.17 -0.33
CA ARG A 279 10.98 -23.13 -1.76
C ARG A 279 11.24 -21.76 -2.39
N VAL A 280 10.99 -20.69 -1.63
CA VAL A 280 11.23 -19.28 -1.97
C VAL A 280 12.09 -18.69 -0.86
N ALA A 281 13.39 -18.57 -1.14
CA ALA A 281 14.39 -18.10 -0.20
C ALA A 281 15.51 -17.37 -0.94
N SER A 282 16.25 -16.51 -0.25
CA SER A 282 17.44 -15.88 -0.84
C SER A 282 18.56 -16.90 -1.04
N SER A 283 19.32 -16.72 -2.11
CA SER A 283 20.55 -17.47 -2.41
C SER A 283 21.71 -16.50 -2.62
N GLU A 284 22.94 -16.98 -2.48
CA GLU A 284 24.15 -16.18 -2.68
C GLU A 284 25.02 -16.79 -3.78
N ARG A 285 25.63 -15.93 -4.59
CA ARG A 285 26.63 -16.31 -5.58
C ARG A 285 27.73 -15.27 -5.66
N THR A 286 28.90 -15.67 -6.16
CA THR A 286 30.00 -14.76 -6.49
C THR A 286 29.99 -14.52 -7.99
N GLU A 287 30.18 -13.27 -8.39
CA GLU A 287 30.28 -12.84 -9.78
C GLU A 287 31.57 -12.06 -10.02
N HIS A 288 31.95 -11.97 -11.29
CA HIS A 288 33.10 -11.23 -11.77
C HIS A 288 32.67 -10.33 -12.92
N ALA A 289 33.14 -9.09 -12.97
CA ALA A 289 32.86 -8.26 -14.13
C ALA A 289 33.69 -8.70 -15.34
N GLY A 290 33.01 -9.19 -16.37
CA GLY A 290 33.66 -9.71 -17.57
C GLY A 290 34.42 -11.01 -17.36
N ASP A 291 35.00 -11.54 -18.44
CA ASP A 291 35.50 -12.92 -18.49
C ASP A 291 36.76 -13.21 -17.64
N ALA A 292 37.41 -12.19 -17.05
CA ALA A 292 38.68 -12.36 -16.30
C ALA A 292 39.09 -11.18 -15.39
N ALA A 293 38.23 -10.22 -15.05
CA ALA A 293 38.71 -9.02 -14.37
C ALA A 293 39.09 -9.27 -12.89
N THR A 294 40.38 -9.12 -12.60
CA THR A 294 40.92 -8.95 -11.24
C THR A 294 41.23 -7.49 -10.91
N GLU A 295 41.18 -6.61 -11.91
CA GLU A 295 41.48 -5.19 -11.75
C GLU A 295 40.26 -4.46 -11.16
N PRO A 296 40.47 -3.51 -10.24
CA PRO A 296 39.40 -2.67 -9.70
C PRO A 296 38.62 -1.94 -10.81
N MET A 297 37.32 -1.75 -10.61
CA MET A 297 36.43 -1.07 -11.56
C MET A 297 35.76 0.15 -10.97
N THR A 298 35.32 1.05 -11.85
CA THR A 298 34.44 2.18 -11.50
C THR A 298 33.07 2.08 -12.14
N ALA A 299 32.79 1.02 -12.91
CA ALA A 299 31.47 0.80 -13.48
C ALA A 299 31.20 -0.69 -13.74
N LEU A 300 29.93 -1.09 -13.61
CA LEU A 300 29.42 -2.43 -13.86
C LEU A 300 28.11 -2.35 -14.65
N ASP A 301 28.04 -2.98 -15.81
CA ASP A 301 26.76 -3.27 -16.47
C ASP A 301 26.17 -4.54 -15.82
N TYR A 302 24.95 -4.45 -15.31
CA TYR A 302 24.31 -5.48 -14.49
C TYR A 302 22.87 -5.75 -14.94
N HIS A 303 22.52 -7.02 -15.03
CA HIS A 303 21.17 -7.47 -15.39
C HIS A 303 20.35 -7.78 -14.14
N VAL A 304 19.22 -7.08 -13.98
CA VAL A 304 18.25 -7.32 -12.90
C VAL A 304 17.03 -8.05 -13.49
N PRO A 305 16.77 -9.32 -13.14
CA PRO A 305 15.60 -10.05 -13.62
C PRO A 305 14.27 -9.36 -13.25
N ALA A 306 13.19 -9.76 -13.93
CA ALA A 306 11.84 -9.40 -13.52
C ALA A 306 11.55 -9.89 -12.08
N HIS A 307 10.79 -9.11 -11.31
CA HIS A 307 10.39 -9.44 -9.94
C HIS A 307 11.54 -9.89 -9.04
N ALA A 308 12.65 -9.15 -9.05
CA ALA A 308 13.90 -9.50 -8.38
C ALA A 308 14.25 -8.56 -7.22
N VAL A 309 14.87 -9.12 -6.19
CA VAL A 309 15.55 -8.40 -5.11
C VAL A 309 17.00 -8.85 -5.07
N HIS A 310 17.93 -7.98 -5.46
CA HIS A 310 19.36 -8.25 -5.48
C HIS A 310 20.11 -7.33 -4.51
N VAL A 311 21.09 -7.88 -3.81
CA VAL A 311 22.05 -7.15 -2.98
C VAL A 311 23.45 -7.52 -3.41
N LEU A 312 24.14 -6.56 -4.00
CA LEU A 312 25.49 -6.69 -4.49
C LEU A 312 26.45 -6.10 -3.47
N LYS A 313 27.57 -6.78 -3.21
CA LYS A 313 28.58 -6.36 -2.24
C LYS A 313 29.95 -6.32 -2.87
N PHE A 314 30.54 -5.13 -2.84
CA PHE A 314 31.86 -4.85 -3.40
C PHE A 314 32.78 -4.37 -2.29
N ARG A 315 34.06 -4.76 -2.30
CA ARG A 315 35.04 -4.10 -1.44
C ARG A 315 35.58 -2.88 -2.17
N VAL A 316 35.82 -1.80 -1.44
CA VAL A 316 36.57 -0.65 -1.96
C VAL A 316 38.07 -1.02 -1.93
N ASP A 317 38.76 -0.72 -3.02
CA ASP A 317 40.23 -0.84 -3.13
C ASP A 317 40.96 0.31 -2.43
#